data_AF-A0A7R9WY35-F1
#
_entry.id   AF-A0A7R9WY35-F1
#
_cell.length_a   1.000
_cell.length_b   1.000
_cell.length_c   1.000
_cell.angle_alpha   90.00
_cell.angle_beta   90.00
_cell.angle_gamma   90.00
#
_symmetry.space_group_name_H-M   'P 1'
#
loop_
_entity.id
_entity.type
_entity.pdbx_description
1 polymer ?
#
loop_
_entity_poly.entity_id
_entity_poly.type
_entity_poly.pdbx_seq_one_letter_code
_entity_poly.pdbx_strand_id
1 'polypeptide(L)'
;TLSVHIKFDHLQHIRKRWTPSLSFNKERLKMIRTGTLADITFVVGTGDQQQRIKANTMLLLLGAPAMNSFIDEAANVDEENCGGKSISLPTIDPNHFRFMLRFIYADDISFVADDTTQSELTKLLVVANRFGCWRLKVWLETELAAKHLNVDTCVDLLLF
;
A
#
# COMPACT_ATOMS: atom_id res chain seq x y z
N THR A 1 3.22 -31.80 42.17
CA THR A 1 3.52 -31.16 40.87
C THR A 1 4.97 -30.73 40.91
N LEU A 2 5.86 -31.37 40.15
CA LEU A 2 7.30 -31.12 40.18
C LEU A 2 7.61 -29.87 39.32
N SER A 3 8.06 -28.79 39.95
CA SER A 3 8.51 -27.57 39.27
C SER A 3 10.03 -27.64 39.05
N VAL A 4 10.43 -27.65 37.79
CA VAL A 4 11.86 -27.61 37.39
C VAL A 4 12.28 -26.15 37.28
N HIS A 5 13.24 -25.74 38.12
CA HIS A 5 13.90 -24.44 38.01
C HIS A 5 15.17 -24.56 37.15
N ILE A 6 15.09 -24.10 35.91
CA ILE A 6 16.25 -23.98 35.02
C ILE A 6 16.93 -22.64 35.30
N LYS A 7 18.15 -22.68 35.86
CA LYS A 7 19.03 -21.51 35.94
C LYS A 7 20.00 -21.54 34.76
N PHE A 8 20.00 -20.47 33.96
CA PHE A 8 20.92 -20.29 32.85
C PHE A 8 22.17 -19.54 33.34
N ASP A 9 23.20 -20.28 33.77
CA ASP A 9 24.45 -19.71 34.31
C ASP A 9 25.54 -19.40 33.27
N HIS A 10 25.21 -19.34 31.96
CA HIS A 10 26.25 -19.19 30.93
C HIS A 10 25.86 -18.29 29.76
N LEU A 11 25.69 -16.99 30.00
CA LEU A 11 25.60 -15.97 28.95
C LEU A 11 26.63 -14.86 29.14
N GLN A 12 27.92 -15.22 29.19
CA GLN A 12 29.01 -14.24 29.33
C GLN A 12 29.39 -13.50 28.04
N HIS A 13 28.69 -13.73 26.93
CA HIS A 13 28.85 -12.92 25.71
C HIS A 13 27.50 -12.56 25.09
N ILE A 14 26.71 -11.73 25.79
CA ILE A 14 25.64 -10.97 25.13
C ILE A 14 26.32 -9.98 24.18
N ARG A 15 26.54 -10.39 22.93
CA ARG A 15 26.84 -9.43 21.86
C ARG A 15 25.70 -8.41 21.89
N LYS A 16 25.99 -7.17 22.27
CA LYS A 16 25.07 -6.04 22.10
C LYS A 16 24.73 -5.98 20.62
N ARG A 17 23.64 -6.62 20.23
CA ARG A 17 23.10 -6.53 18.88
C ARG A 17 22.56 -5.13 18.78
N TRP A 18 23.23 -4.28 17.99
CA TRP A 18 22.67 -2.99 17.65
C TRP A 18 21.31 -3.24 17.00
N THR A 19 20.26 -2.73 17.63
CA THR A 19 18.90 -2.75 17.09
C THR A 19 18.57 -1.33 16.68
N PRO A 20 18.32 -1.06 15.38
CA PRO A 20 17.86 0.26 14.96
C PRO A 20 16.56 0.63 15.67
N SER A 21 16.29 1.94 15.80
CA SER A 21 14.96 2.40 16.21
C SER A 21 13.93 1.85 15.22
N LEU A 22 12.77 1.42 15.72
CA LEU A 22 11.63 0.96 14.91
C LEU A 22 10.92 2.12 14.15
N SER A 23 11.66 3.15 13.73
CA SER A 23 11.15 4.32 13.00
C SER A 23 11.05 4.12 11.48
N PHE A 24 11.48 2.97 10.96
CA PHE A 24 11.57 2.67 9.53
C PHE A 24 10.27 2.96 8.77
N ASN A 25 9.13 2.53 9.28
CA ASN A 25 7.82 2.77 8.64
C ASN A 25 7.47 4.27 8.60
N LYS A 26 7.79 5.03 9.67
CA LYS A 26 7.55 6.48 9.70
C LYS A 26 8.41 7.20 8.67
N GLU A 27 9.66 6.77 8.51
CA GLU A 27 10.58 7.33 7.52
C GLU A 27 10.13 7.02 6.09
N ARG A 28 9.66 5.79 5.81
CA ARG A 28 9.08 5.44 4.50
C ARG A 28 7.81 6.23 4.19
N LEU A 29 6.91 6.41 5.15
CA LEU A 29 5.72 7.26 4.96
C LEU A 29 6.09 8.73 4.70
N LYS A 30 7.20 9.21 5.29
CA LYS A 30 7.71 10.55 5.00
C LYS A 30 8.11 10.69 3.53
N MET A 31 8.67 9.65 2.90
CA MET A 31 9.04 9.68 1.48
C MET A 31 7.85 9.98 0.56
N ILE A 32 6.66 9.44 0.86
CA ILE A 32 5.43 9.74 0.10
C ILE A 32 5.08 11.24 0.20
N ARG A 33 5.23 11.83 1.39
CA ARG A 33 4.89 13.23 1.65
C ARG A 33 5.91 14.20 1.05
N THR A 34 7.19 13.90 1.18
CA THR A 34 8.29 14.76 0.72
C THR A 34 8.65 14.53 -0.74
N GLY A 35 8.23 13.41 -1.33
CA GLY A 35 8.66 12.98 -2.66
C GLY A 35 10.14 12.58 -2.70
N THR A 36 10.72 12.18 -1.56
CA THR A 36 12.14 11.82 -1.49
C THR A 36 12.40 10.56 -2.33
N LEU A 37 13.42 10.64 -3.18
CA LEU A 37 13.81 9.60 -4.17
C LEU A 37 12.73 9.29 -5.22
N ALA A 38 11.69 10.11 -5.35
CA ALA A 38 10.62 9.85 -6.31
C ALA A 38 11.16 9.97 -7.75
N ASP A 39 10.95 8.91 -8.53
CA ASP A 39 11.37 8.77 -9.93
C ASP A 39 10.17 8.76 -10.89
N ILE A 40 8.96 8.75 -10.35
CA ILE A 40 7.72 8.71 -11.11
C ILE A 40 6.65 9.61 -10.49
N THR A 41 5.80 10.20 -11.33
CA THR A 41 4.66 11.01 -10.92
C THR A 41 3.37 10.44 -11.51
N PHE A 42 2.37 10.23 -10.66
CA PHE A 42 1.04 9.82 -11.07
C PHE A 42 0.11 11.03 -11.10
N VAL A 43 -0.66 11.15 -12.17
CA VAL A 43 -1.74 12.12 -12.33
C VAL A 43 -3.04 11.35 -12.13
N VAL A 44 -3.62 11.44 -10.93
CA VAL A 44 -4.74 10.58 -10.50
C VAL A 44 -6.03 11.40 -10.44
N GLY A 45 -7.13 10.82 -10.94
CA GLY A 45 -8.45 11.45 -10.98
C GLY A 45 -8.67 12.34 -12.22
N THR A 46 -9.86 12.94 -12.29
CA THR A 46 -10.32 13.77 -13.42
C THR A 46 -10.75 15.16 -12.99
N GLY A 47 -10.55 16.15 -13.87
CA GLY A 47 -11.02 17.52 -13.67
C GLY A 47 -10.41 18.17 -12.42
N ASP A 48 -11.25 18.87 -11.65
CA ASP A 48 -10.83 19.66 -10.48
C ASP A 48 -10.30 18.82 -9.30
N GLN A 49 -10.58 17.51 -9.27
CA GLN A 49 -10.08 16.60 -8.24
C GLN A 49 -8.78 15.89 -8.64
N GLN A 50 -8.20 16.23 -9.79
CA GLN A 50 -6.95 15.64 -10.25
C GLN A 50 -5.80 15.99 -9.31
N GLN A 51 -5.03 14.99 -8.91
CA GLN A 51 -3.87 15.17 -8.03
C GLN A 51 -2.60 14.59 -8.64
N ARG A 52 -1.49 15.32 -8.50
CA ARG A 52 -0.16 14.82 -8.85
C ARG A 52 0.49 14.19 -7.62
N ILE A 53 0.80 12.90 -7.70
CA ILE A 53 1.31 12.10 -6.60
C ILE A 53 2.67 11.53 -7.01
N LYS A 54 3.72 11.96 -6.33
CA LYS A 54 5.08 11.44 -6.52
C LYS A 54 5.25 10.10 -5.81
N ALA A 55 5.95 9.16 -6.44
CA ALA A 55 6.21 7.84 -5.87
C ALA A 55 7.57 7.28 -6.31
N ASN A 56 7.95 6.15 -5.73
CA ASN A 56 9.20 5.44 -6.02
C ASN A 56 8.87 4.12 -6.73
N THR A 57 9.39 3.95 -7.94
CA THR A 57 9.15 2.78 -8.80
C THR A 57 9.55 1.49 -8.12
N MET A 58 10.73 1.45 -7.48
CA MET A 58 11.20 0.26 -6.76
C MET A 58 10.19 -0.22 -5.71
N LEU A 59 9.67 0.68 -4.88
CA LEU A 59 8.73 0.31 -3.82
C LEU A 59 7.37 -0.10 -4.38
N LEU A 60 6.92 0.59 -5.44
CA LEU A 60 5.69 0.25 -6.14
C LEU A 60 5.73 -1.15 -6.74
N LEU A 61 6.78 -1.48 -7.49
CA LEU A 61 6.89 -2.79 -8.13
C LEU A 61 7.02 -3.95 -7.13
N LEU A 62 7.59 -3.69 -5.95
CA LEU A 62 7.64 -4.67 -4.85
C LEU A 62 6.24 -4.98 -4.27
N GLY A 63 5.35 -4.00 -4.22
CA GLY A 63 4.03 -4.13 -3.59
C GLY A 63 2.86 -4.29 -4.56
N ALA A 64 3.03 -3.90 -5.83
CA ALA A 64 2.01 -3.83 -6.87
C ALA A 64 2.65 -4.16 -8.23
N PRO A 65 2.98 -5.44 -8.50
CA PRO A 65 3.73 -5.84 -9.69
C PRO A 65 2.99 -5.55 -11.00
N ALA A 66 1.64 -5.54 -10.99
CA ALA A 66 0.86 -5.18 -12.18
C ALA A 66 1.01 -3.69 -12.54
N MET A 67 1.59 -2.86 -11.66
CA MET A 67 1.95 -1.48 -11.99
C MET A 67 2.99 -1.40 -13.12
N ASN A 68 3.79 -2.45 -13.32
CA ASN A 68 4.86 -2.45 -14.33
C ASN A 68 4.34 -2.17 -15.74
N SER A 69 3.19 -2.73 -16.11
CA SER A 69 2.61 -2.49 -17.44
C SER A 69 2.25 -1.02 -17.66
N PHE A 70 1.75 -0.34 -16.62
CA PHE A 70 1.43 1.09 -16.69
C PHE A 70 2.69 1.95 -16.80
N ILE A 71 3.77 1.53 -16.13
CA ILE A 71 5.07 2.21 -16.19
C ILE A 71 5.73 2.03 -17.55
N ASP A 72 5.67 0.82 -18.11
CA ASP A 72 6.19 0.51 -19.44
C ASP A 72 5.39 1.26 -20.52
N GLU A 73 4.06 1.30 -20.40
CA GLU A 73 3.20 2.07 -21.30
C GLU A 73 3.57 3.56 -21.28
N ALA A 74 3.75 4.14 -20.10
CA ALA A 74 4.13 5.55 -19.97
C ALA A 74 5.56 5.87 -20.43
N ALA A 75 6.48 4.90 -20.39
CA ALA A 75 7.84 5.09 -20.89
C ALA A 75 7.90 5.30 -22.42
N ASN A 76 6.87 4.87 -23.16
CA ASN A 76 6.82 5.01 -24.61
C ASN A 76 6.23 6.35 -25.08
N VAL A 77 5.72 7.18 -24.15
CA VAL A 77 4.85 8.32 -24.52
C VAL A 77 5.60 9.65 -24.66
N ASP A 78 6.64 9.98 -23.89
CA ASP A 78 7.35 11.28 -24.07
C ASP A 78 8.77 11.35 -23.43
N GLU A 79 9.82 11.54 -24.25
CA GLU A 79 11.17 12.00 -23.85
C GLU A 79 11.28 13.55 -23.82
N GLU A 80 10.27 14.29 -24.32
CA GLU A 80 10.40 15.71 -24.67
C GLU A 80 10.09 16.72 -23.55
N ASN A 81 9.59 16.29 -22.39
CA ASN A 81 9.35 17.20 -21.27
C ASN A 81 10.33 16.91 -20.13
N CYS A 82 11.11 17.92 -19.73
CA CYS A 82 12.13 17.92 -18.66
C CYS A 82 11.59 17.65 -17.23
N GLY A 83 10.58 16.78 -17.07
CA GLY A 83 9.77 16.63 -15.86
C GLY A 83 9.46 15.18 -15.47
N GLY A 84 10.35 14.22 -15.75
CA GLY A 84 10.24 12.84 -15.25
C GLY A 84 9.05 12.02 -15.80
N LYS A 85 9.08 10.70 -15.56
CA LYS A 85 8.02 9.78 -16.03
C LYS A 85 6.68 10.13 -15.37
N SER A 86 5.65 10.38 -16.18
CA SER A 86 4.31 10.75 -15.72
C SER A 86 3.27 9.73 -16.20
N ILE A 87 2.44 9.21 -15.29
CA ILE A 87 1.39 8.23 -15.59
C ILE A 87 0.02 8.84 -15.29
N SER A 88 -0.92 8.77 -16.23
CA SER A 88 -2.30 9.22 -16.02
C SER A 88 -3.20 8.07 -15.55
N LEU A 89 -3.94 8.29 -14.47
CA LEU A 89 -4.89 7.35 -13.86
C LEU A 89 -6.25 8.04 -13.61
N PRO A 90 -7.03 8.33 -14.66
CA PRO A 90 -8.25 9.13 -14.55
C PRO A 90 -9.38 8.42 -13.79
N THR A 91 -9.46 7.09 -13.90
CA THR A 91 -10.54 6.28 -13.30
C THR A 91 -10.33 6.01 -11.81
N ILE A 92 -9.18 6.38 -11.25
CA ILE A 92 -8.81 6.04 -9.88
C ILE A 92 -9.02 7.26 -8.99
N ASP A 93 -9.66 7.06 -7.84
CA ASP A 93 -9.78 8.11 -6.84
C ASP A 93 -8.41 8.40 -6.19
N PRO A 94 -8.01 9.67 -6.04
CA PRO A 94 -6.74 10.04 -5.43
C PRO A 94 -6.54 9.51 -4.00
N ASN A 95 -7.59 9.41 -3.20
CA ASN A 95 -7.51 8.90 -1.82
C ASN A 95 -7.30 7.39 -1.79
N HIS A 96 -8.00 6.62 -2.64
CA HIS A 96 -7.76 5.17 -2.74
C HIS A 96 -6.33 4.88 -3.24
N PHE A 97 -5.81 5.68 -4.17
CA PHE A 97 -4.42 5.55 -4.62
C PHE A 97 -3.42 5.88 -3.50
N ARG A 98 -3.62 6.97 -2.76
CA ARG A 98 -2.78 7.33 -1.60
C ARG A 98 -2.82 6.27 -0.52
N PHE A 99 -3.99 5.65 -0.28
CA PHE A 99 -4.13 4.54 0.64
C PHE A 99 -3.22 3.39 0.24
N MET A 100 -3.34 2.95 -1.02
CA MET A 100 -2.54 1.85 -1.55
C MET A 100 -1.04 2.14 -1.42
N LEU A 101 -0.60 3.37 -1.70
CA LEU A 101 0.80 3.78 -1.51
C LEU A 101 1.24 3.67 -0.05
N ARG A 102 0.45 4.16 0.90
CA ARG A 102 0.78 4.06 2.34
C ARG A 102 0.90 2.59 2.77
N PHE A 103 0.02 1.73 2.27
CA PHE A 103 0.09 0.31 2.52
C PHE A 103 1.37 -0.31 1.95
N ILE A 104 1.70 -0.07 0.68
CA ILE A 104 2.94 -0.58 0.05
C ILE A 104 4.20 -0.12 0.81
N TYR A 105 4.19 1.11 1.34
CA TYR A 105 5.36 1.71 1.98
C TYR A 105 5.54 1.30 3.43
N ALA A 106 4.48 0.98 4.16
CA ALA A 106 4.57 0.83 5.61
C ALA A 106 3.57 -0.16 6.22
N ASP A 107 2.83 -0.91 5.39
CA ASP A 107 1.68 -1.72 5.80
C ASP A 107 0.68 -0.90 6.65
N ASP A 108 0.56 0.39 6.34
CA ASP A 108 -0.22 1.35 7.11
C ASP A 108 -1.69 1.31 6.71
N ILE A 109 -2.49 0.66 7.56
CA ILE A 109 -3.95 0.51 7.41
C ILE A 109 -4.75 1.55 8.21
N SER A 110 -4.09 2.50 8.89
CA SER A 110 -4.74 3.47 9.80
C SER A 110 -5.76 4.39 9.15
N PHE A 111 -5.81 4.43 7.81
CA PHE A 111 -6.75 5.26 7.07
C PHE A 111 -8.10 4.56 6.82
N VAL A 112 -8.17 3.24 6.99
CA VAL A 112 -9.44 2.53 7.07
C VAL A 112 -9.88 2.64 8.52
N ALA A 113 -10.78 3.59 8.77
CA ALA A 113 -11.42 3.73 10.06
C ALA A 113 -12.51 2.65 10.23
N ASP A 114 -12.90 2.34 11.46
CA ASP A 114 -13.92 1.32 11.74
C ASP A 114 -15.30 1.64 11.13
N ASP A 115 -15.54 2.91 10.80
CA ASP A 115 -16.75 3.42 10.13
C ASP A 115 -16.61 3.51 8.59
N THR A 116 -15.52 2.99 8.01
CA THR A 116 -15.36 2.95 6.56
C THR A 116 -16.49 2.13 5.95
N THR A 117 -17.29 2.75 5.08
CA THR A 117 -18.43 2.07 4.47
C THR A 117 -18.01 0.89 3.59
N GLN A 118 -18.86 -0.13 3.51
CA GLN A 118 -18.67 -1.27 2.62
C GLN A 118 -18.39 -0.85 1.16
N SER A 119 -19.07 0.19 0.66
CA SER A 119 -18.87 0.73 -0.70
C SER A 119 -17.45 1.24 -0.90
N GLU A 120 -16.90 1.98 0.07
CA GLU A 120 -15.53 2.49 0.00
C GLU A 120 -14.49 1.37 0.08
N LEU A 121 -14.69 0.39 0.96
CA LEU A 121 -13.83 -0.80 1.03
C LEU A 121 -13.84 -1.60 -0.29
N THR A 122 -15.01 -1.75 -0.91
CA THR A 122 -15.16 -2.46 -2.19
C THR A 122 -14.45 -1.72 -3.32
N LYS A 123 -14.57 -0.38 -3.40
CA LYS A 123 -13.83 0.43 -4.38
C LYS A 123 -12.33 0.27 -4.19
N LEU A 124 -11.86 0.32 -2.95
CA LEU A 124 -10.45 0.14 -2.63
C LEU A 124 -9.96 -1.27 -2.98
N LEU A 125 -10.80 -2.30 -2.80
CA LEU A 125 -10.51 -3.68 -3.20
C LEU A 125 -10.31 -3.78 -4.72
N VAL A 126 -11.19 -3.15 -5.51
CA VAL A 126 -11.06 -3.07 -6.97
C VAL A 126 -9.75 -2.42 -7.38
N VAL A 127 -9.36 -1.33 -6.72
CA VAL A 127 -8.08 -0.64 -6.96
C VAL A 127 -6.89 -1.56 -6.62
N ALA A 128 -6.92 -2.21 -5.46
CA ALA A 128 -5.86 -3.13 -5.04
C ALA A 128 -5.72 -4.30 -6.02
N ASN A 129 -6.83 -4.88 -6.47
CA ASN A 129 -6.86 -5.97 -7.45
C ASN A 129 -6.29 -5.50 -8.80
N ARG A 130 -6.69 -4.32 -9.29
CA ARG A 130 -6.22 -3.75 -10.56
C ARG A 130 -4.71 -3.58 -10.60
N PHE A 131 -4.11 -3.15 -9.51
CA PHE A 131 -2.65 -2.96 -9.42
C PHE A 131 -1.89 -4.19 -8.94
N GLY A 132 -2.58 -5.31 -8.72
CA GLY A 132 -1.96 -6.57 -8.27
C GLY A 132 -1.40 -6.51 -6.85
N CYS A 133 -1.92 -5.61 -6.01
CA CYS A 133 -1.51 -5.48 -4.61
C CYS A 133 -2.15 -6.59 -3.76
N TRP A 134 -1.62 -7.81 -3.89
CA TRP A 134 -2.20 -9.02 -3.28
C TRP A 134 -2.38 -8.92 -1.76
N ARG A 135 -1.36 -8.42 -1.05
CA ARG A 135 -1.42 -8.31 0.42
C ARG A 135 -2.53 -7.38 0.88
N LEU A 136 -2.78 -6.31 0.13
CA LEU A 136 -3.89 -5.41 0.41
C LEU A 136 -5.24 -6.03 0.04
N LYS A 137 -5.31 -6.71 -1.11
CA LYS A 137 -6.51 -7.44 -1.56
C LYS A 137 -7.01 -8.40 -0.46
N VAL A 138 -6.15 -9.30 0.01
CA VAL A 138 -6.50 -10.28 1.05
C VAL A 138 -6.92 -9.62 2.36
N TRP A 139 -6.25 -8.53 2.75
CA TRP A 139 -6.61 -7.80 3.96
C TRP A 139 -8.00 -7.17 3.84
N LEU A 140 -8.31 -6.53 2.71
CA LEU A 140 -9.63 -5.92 2.45
C LEU A 140 -10.75 -6.97 2.39
N GLU A 141 -10.51 -8.12 1.77
CA GLU A 141 -11.46 -9.24 1.75
C GLU A 141 -11.76 -9.75 3.16
N THR A 142 -10.72 -9.85 4.00
CA THR A 142 -10.86 -10.27 5.40
C THR A 142 -11.68 -9.25 6.20
N GLU A 143 -11.41 -7.96 6.04
CA GLU A 143 -12.17 -6.89 6.72
C GLU A 143 -13.62 -6.81 6.23
N LEU A 144 -13.86 -6.94 4.92
CA LEU A 144 -15.21 -6.99 4.35
C LEU A 144 -15.99 -8.20 4.88
N ALA A 145 -15.36 -9.37 4.93
CA ALA A 145 -15.96 -10.58 5.47
C ALA A 145 -16.24 -10.47 6.98
N ALA A 146 -15.38 -9.80 7.74
CA ALA A 146 -15.57 -9.63 9.18
C ALA A 146 -16.69 -8.63 9.50
N LYS A 147 -16.79 -7.52 8.77
CA LYS A 147 -17.69 -6.39 9.09
C LYS A 147 -19.02 -6.39 8.33
N HIS A 148 -19.06 -6.96 7.13
CA HIS A 148 -20.17 -6.79 6.19
C HIS A 148 -20.67 -8.08 5.53
N LEU A 149 -20.29 -9.25 6.07
CA LEU A 149 -20.80 -10.52 5.59
C LEU A 149 -22.26 -10.71 6.05
N ASN A 150 -23.17 -10.38 5.14
CA ASN A 150 -24.59 -10.61 5.28
C ASN A 150 -25.09 -11.43 4.07
N VAL A 151 -26.24 -12.10 4.21
CA VAL A 151 -26.77 -13.02 3.17
C VAL A 151 -26.89 -12.33 1.81
N ASP A 152 -27.22 -11.04 1.80
CA ASP A 152 -27.35 -10.23 0.59
C ASP A 152 -26.00 -9.82 -0.03
N THR A 153 -24.95 -9.70 0.79
CA THR A 153 -23.61 -9.21 0.37
C THR A 153 -22.68 -10.35 -0.06
N CYS A 154 -22.94 -11.58 0.37
CA CYS A 154 -22.07 -12.73 0.10
C CYS A 154 -21.84 -12.99 -1.40
N VAL A 155 -22.83 -12.70 -2.25
CA VAL A 155 -22.73 -12.90 -3.70
C VAL A 155 -21.71 -11.93 -4.33
N ASP A 156 -21.74 -10.66 -3.93
CA ASP A 156 -20.83 -9.64 -4.48
C ASP A 156 -19.36 -9.93 -4.11
N LEU A 157 -19.12 -10.47 -2.91
CA LEU A 157 -17.79 -10.89 -2.46
C LEU A 157 -17.21 -12.07 -3.27
N LEU A 158 -18.07 -12.95 -3.80
CA LEU A 158 -17.65 -14.12 -4.59
C LEU A 158 -17.30 -13.78 -6.05
N LEU A 159 -17.62 -12.57 -6.52
CA LEU A 159 -17.43 -12.15 -7.91
C LEU A 159 -16.09 -11.42 -8.16
N PHE A 160 -15.22 -11.28 -7.15
CA PHE A 160 -13.90 -10.62 -7.22
C PHE A 160 -12.71 -11.62 -7.18
#